data_AF-A0A956D627-F1
#
_entry.id   AF-A0A956D627-F1
#
_cell.length_a   1.000
_cell.length_b   1.000
_cell.length_c   1.000
_cell.angle_alpha   90.00
_cell.angle_beta   90.00
_cell.angle_gamma   90.00
#
_symmetry.space_group_name_H-M   'P 1'
#
loop_
_entity.id
_entity.type
_entity.pdbx_description
1 polymer ?
#
loop_
_entity_poly.entity_id
_entity_poly.type
_entity_poly.pdbx_seq_one_letter_code
_entity_poly.pdbx_strand_id
1 'polypeptide(L)'
;TPFLSNLQEPGLEGDHCQATGLTELGETLLREMMLRGMIVEVDHLPRRAYNRAYELLVENDYPAMGTHGRTNGGQIYELGGMSITGFHRCGQPGVRGAMGRRFVDRINFIREHGGYPAEGFGFDLNGFAGAPRPRFGPDADCSEPQENPITYPFESYRGDVTFTEPQLGERSVNFNEEGMAHLGLVAELIEEVRRDGMTDEDLEPLFRSAEAYLRMWERSEERGAALRMAR
;
A
#
# COMPACT_ATOMS: atom_id res chain seq x y z
N THR A 1 9.12 10.72 31.94
CA THR A 1 8.23 9.99 31.01
C THR A 1 8.15 8.55 31.46
N PRO A 2 6.94 7.98 31.65
CA PRO A 2 6.74 6.70 32.37
C PRO A 2 7.33 5.44 31.70
N PHE A 3 8.02 5.56 30.56
CA PHE A 3 8.62 4.43 29.84
C PHE A 3 10.05 4.69 29.36
N LEU A 4 10.71 5.74 29.85
CA LEU A 4 12.05 6.13 29.38
C LEU A 4 13.09 5.03 29.67
N SER A 5 13.00 4.38 30.83
CA SER A 5 13.85 3.25 31.20
C SER A 5 13.72 2.11 30.20
N ASN A 6 12.49 1.78 29.79
CA ASN A 6 12.20 0.67 28.88
C ASN A 6 12.70 0.96 27.46
N LEU A 7 12.67 2.23 27.03
CA LEU A 7 13.23 2.66 25.75
C LEU A 7 14.77 2.65 25.72
N GLN A 8 15.41 2.64 26.89
CA GLN A 8 16.86 2.60 27.06
C GLN A 8 17.39 1.19 27.35
N GLU A 9 16.50 0.20 27.46
CA GLU A 9 16.91 -1.19 27.61
C GLU A 9 17.70 -1.63 26.36
N PRO A 10 18.76 -2.43 26.53
CA PRO A 10 19.51 -2.96 25.40
C PRO A 10 18.59 -3.79 24.50
N GLY A 11 18.91 -3.81 23.20
CA GLY A 11 18.26 -4.73 22.27
C GLY A 11 18.36 -6.18 22.76
N LEU A 12 17.31 -6.95 22.52
CA LEU A 12 17.29 -8.37 22.85
C LEU A 12 18.24 -9.16 21.95
N GLU A 13 18.59 -10.37 22.36
CA GLU A 13 19.37 -11.30 21.54
C GLU A 13 18.66 -11.58 20.20
N GLY A 14 19.44 -11.55 19.11
CA GLY A 14 18.95 -11.64 17.74
C GLY A 14 18.89 -10.28 17.03
N ASP A 15 18.24 -10.25 15.86
CA ASP A 15 18.14 -9.04 15.04
C ASP A 15 16.89 -8.23 15.43
N HIS A 16 16.89 -7.78 16.69
CA HIS A 16 15.82 -7.04 17.36
C HIS A 16 16.33 -5.72 17.91
N CYS A 17 15.97 -4.61 17.25
CA CYS A 17 16.38 -3.27 17.70
C CYS A 17 15.62 -2.78 18.95
N GLN A 18 14.46 -3.35 19.27
CA GLN A 18 13.60 -2.93 20.39
C GLN A 18 13.57 -4.00 21.48
N ALA A 19 13.68 -3.57 22.74
CA ALA A 19 13.70 -4.46 23.90
C ALA A 19 12.33 -5.09 24.21
N THR A 20 11.24 -4.55 23.66
CA THR A 20 9.86 -4.95 23.98
C THR A 20 9.07 -5.37 22.72
N GLY A 21 8.19 -6.37 22.87
CA GLY A 21 7.26 -6.84 21.83
C GLY A 21 5.80 -6.65 22.26
N LEU A 22 4.89 -7.48 21.75
CA LEU A 22 3.51 -7.54 22.27
C LEU A 22 3.53 -8.02 23.73
N THR A 23 2.85 -7.27 24.60
CA THR A 23 2.58 -7.69 25.98
C THR A 23 1.37 -8.63 26.01
N GLU A 24 1.12 -9.29 27.15
CA GLU A 24 -0.10 -10.10 27.35
C GLU A 24 -1.39 -9.30 27.08
N LEU A 25 -1.41 -8.02 27.46
CA LEU A 25 -2.53 -7.13 27.17
C LEU A 25 -2.64 -6.81 25.67
N GLY A 26 -1.52 -6.66 24.97
CA GLY A 26 -1.50 -6.49 23.52
C GLY A 26 -2.00 -7.72 22.77
N GLU A 27 -1.62 -8.92 23.23
CA GLU A 27 -2.17 -10.17 22.68
C GLU A 27 -3.67 -10.30 22.95
N THR A 28 -4.10 -9.93 24.16
CA THR A 28 -5.53 -9.87 24.51
C THR A 28 -6.28 -8.91 23.59
N LEU A 29 -5.74 -7.72 23.34
CA LEU A 29 -6.32 -6.74 22.42
C LEU A 29 -6.49 -7.33 21.02
N LEU A 30 -5.44 -7.95 20.46
CA LEU A 30 -5.52 -8.57 19.12
C LEU A 30 -6.60 -9.66 19.06
N ARG A 31 -6.67 -10.54 20.07
CA ARG A 31 -7.72 -11.56 20.14
C ARG A 31 -9.12 -10.95 20.22
N GLU A 32 -9.30 -9.91 21.02
CA GLU A 32 -10.58 -9.22 21.18
C GLU A 32 -10.98 -8.40 19.94
N MET A 33 -10.03 -7.86 19.18
CA MET A 33 -10.26 -7.27 17.86
C MET A 33 -10.74 -8.32 16.85
N MET A 34 -10.05 -9.46 16.76
CA MET A 34 -10.43 -10.57 15.88
C MET A 34 -11.85 -11.06 16.19
N LEU A 35 -12.16 -11.24 17.48
CA LEU A 35 -13.51 -11.61 17.91
C LEU A 35 -14.58 -10.58 17.59
N ARG A 36 -14.23 -9.34 17.27
CA ARG A 36 -15.18 -8.29 16.89
C ARG A 36 -15.26 -8.09 15.38
N GLY A 37 -14.52 -8.87 14.59
CA GLY A 37 -14.47 -8.67 13.15
C GLY A 37 -13.72 -7.40 12.74
N MET A 38 -12.88 -6.85 13.63
CA MET A 38 -12.12 -5.64 13.33
C MET A 38 -10.94 -5.96 12.40
N ILE A 39 -10.61 -5.03 11.52
CA ILE A 39 -9.40 -5.10 10.70
C ILE A 39 -8.17 -4.94 11.61
N VAL A 40 -7.25 -5.90 11.51
CA VAL A 40 -5.96 -5.85 12.22
C VAL A 40 -4.90 -5.28 11.27
N GLU A 41 -4.40 -4.09 11.59
CA GLU A 41 -3.26 -3.48 10.91
C GLU A 41 -1.95 -3.94 11.55
N VAL A 42 -1.02 -4.43 10.73
CA VAL A 42 0.28 -4.97 11.13
C VAL A 42 1.47 -4.08 10.73
N ASP A 43 1.28 -3.04 9.91
CA ASP A 43 2.37 -2.12 9.60
C ASP A 43 2.83 -1.32 10.82
N HIS A 44 4.09 -0.90 10.79
CA HIS A 44 4.80 -0.22 11.89
C HIS A 44 4.95 -1.00 13.21
N LEU A 45 4.40 -2.20 13.35
CA LEU A 45 4.74 -3.07 14.47
C LEU A 45 6.26 -3.33 14.49
N PRO A 46 6.92 -3.25 15.66
CA PRO A 46 8.31 -3.66 15.78
C PRO A 46 8.41 -5.16 15.45
N ARG A 47 9.54 -5.59 14.87
CA ARG A 47 9.69 -6.93 14.29
C ARG A 47 9.20 -8.07 15.18
N ARG A 48 9.47 -8.02 16.49
CA ARG A 48 9.02 -9.04 17.44
C ARG A 48 7.49 -9.05 17.60
N ALA A 49 6.87 -7.87 17.72
CA ALA A 49 5.42 -7.73 17.77
C ALA A 49 4.78 -8.16 16.45
N TYR A 50 5.40 -7.83 15.32
CA TYR A 50 4.95 -8.24 13.99
C TYR A 50 4.91 -9.77 13.86
N ASN A 51 6.00 -10.46 14.21
CA ASN A 51 6.05 -11.92 14.18
C ASN A 51 4.98 -12.54 15.09
N ARG A 52 4.86 -12.03 16.33
CA ARG A 52 3.87 -12.53 17.29
C ARG A 52 2.44 -12.26 16.83
N ALA A 53 2.17 -11.12 16.19
CA ALA A 53 0.87 -10.82 15.59
C ALA A 53 0.53 -11.84 14.50
N TYR A 54 1.47 -12.17 13.60
CA TYR A 54 1.25 -13.19 12.57
C TYR A 54 1.04 -14.59 13.13
N GLU A 55 1.74 -14.98 14.20
CA GLU A 55 1.46 -16.25 14.89
C GLU A 55 0.00 -16.32 15.36
N LEU A 56 -0.52 -15.22 15.94
CA LEU A 56 -1.91 -15.13 16.38
C LEU A 56 -2.89 -15.13 15.20
N LEU A 57 -2.58 -14.41 14.12
CA LEU A 57 -3.42 -14.35 12.93
C LEU A 57 -3.51 -15.73 12.24
N VAL A 58 -2.39 -16.44 12.14
CA VAL A 58 -2.33 -17.82 11.60
C VAL A 58 -3.09 -18.80 12.49
N GLU A 59 -2.90 -18.72 13.81
CA GLU A 59 -3.62 -19.56 14.78
C GLU A 59 -5.15 -19.43 14.62
N ASN A 60 -5.63 -18.24 14.25
CA ASN A 60 -7.06 -17.93 14.17
C ASN A 60 -7.63 -17.93 12.74
N ASP A 61 -6.79 -18.20 11.72
CA ASP A 61 -7.11 -18.03 10.30
C ASP A 61 -7.79 -16.67 10.06
N TYR A 62 -7.10 -15.59 10.40
CA TYR A 62 -7.65 -14.24 10.40
C TYR A 62 -6.86 -13.29 9.47
N PRO A 63 -7.53 -12.51 8.61
CA PRO A 63 -6.85 -11.62 7.68
C PRO A 63 -6.22 -10.41 8.38
N ALA A 64 -5.17 -9.86 7.77
CA ALA A 64 -4.58 -8.59 8.19
C ALA A 64 -4.59 -7.58 7.05
N MET A 65 -4.50 -6.31 7.42
CA MET A 65 -4.17 -5.22 6.52
C MET A 65 -2.69 -4.86 6.71
N GLY A 66 -2.00 -4.45 5.65
CA GLY A 66 -0.68 -3.83 5.69
C GLY A 66 -0.70 -2.53 4.89
N THR A 67 -1.06 -1.41 5.53
CA THR A 67 -1.33 -0.14 4.82
C THR A 67 -0.08 0.60 4.34
N HIS A 68 1.12 0.05 4.57
CA HIS A 68 2.42 0.59 4.16
C HIS A 68 3.32 -0.46 3.47
N GLY A 69 2.70 -1.52 2.93
CA GLY A 69 3.31 -2.39 1.92
C GLY A 69 4.02 -3.64 2.46
N ARG A 70 3.94 -3.91 3.76
CA ARG A 70 4.40 -5.19 4.33
C ARG A 70 3.48 -6.33 3.91
N THR A 71 4.09 -7.45 3.55
CA THR A 71 3.36 -8.67 3.13
C THR A 71 3.67 -9.91 3.94
N ASN A 72 4.63 -9.82 4.87
CA ASN A 72 5.20 -10.98 5.57
C ASN A 72 5.57 -12.15 4.63
N GLY A 73 6.24 -11.87 3.52
CA GLY A 73 6.61 -12.91 2.57
C GLY A 73 5.42 -13.59 1.88
N GLY A 74 4.24 -12.93 1.85
CA GLY A 74 3.04 -13.43 1.16
C GLY A 74 1.96 -13.96 2.10
N GLN A 75 2.31 -14.25 3.36
CA GLN A 75 1.37 -14.77 4.36
C GLN A 75 0.16 -13.85 4.61
N ILE A 76 0.30 -12.54 4.36
CA ILE A 76 -0.86 -11.63 4.41
C ILE A 76 -1.95 -12.06 3.42
N TYR A 77 -1.58 -12.47 2.21
CA TYR A 77 -2.52 -12.85 1.15
C TYR A 77 -3.06 -14.26 1.37
N GLU A 78 -2.22 -15.18 1.89
CA GLU A 78 -2.64 -16.54 2.25
C GLU A 78 -3.77 -16.54 3.29
N LEU A 79 -3.75 -15.59 4.22
CA LEU A 79 -4.79 -15.38 5.23
C LEU A 79 -6.00 -14.58 4.71
N GLY A 80 -6.06 -14.26 3.42
CA GLY A 80 -7.10 -13.42 2.81
C GLY A 80 -7.02 -11.94 3.21
N GLY A 81 -5.85 -11.50 3.68
CA GLY A 81 -5.52 -10.11 3.97
C GLY A 81 -5.15 -9.32 2.72
N MET A 82 -4.78 -8.06 2.93
CA MET A 82 -4.47 -7.09 1.89
C MET A 82 -3.26 -6.24 2.29
N SER A 83 -2.42 -5.87 1.32
CA SER A 83 -1.38 -4.86 1.51
C SER A 83 -1.63 -3.68 0.57
N ILE A 84 -0.64 -2.83 0.38
CA ILE A 84 -0.66 -1.76 -0.62
C ILE A 84 0.60 -1.81 -1.48
N THR A 85 0.53 -1.16 -2.63
CA THR A 85 1.69 -0.91 -3.47
C THR A 85 1.52 0.44 -4.17
N GLY A 86 2.48 0.79 -5.01
CA GLY A 86 2.42 2.00 -5.81
C GLY A 86 3.29 1.87 -7.04
N PHE A 87 3.28 2.92 -7.85
CA PHE A 87 4.12 3.00 -9.03
C PHE A 87 5.51 3.52 -8.68
N HIS A 88 6.51 3.02 -9.41
CA HIS A 88 7.79 3.67 -9.45
C HIS A 88 7.65 5.02 -10.17
N ARG A 89 8.54 5.97 -9.87
CA ARG A 89 8.42 7.35 -10.36
C ARG A 89 9.14 7.60 -11.68
N CYS A 90 10.26 6.93 -11.91
CA CYS A 90 11.06 7.16 -13.10
C CYS A 90 10.71 6.14 -14.17
N GLY A 91 10.50 6.62 -15.40
CA GLY A 91 10.57 5.79 -16.58
C GLY A 91 12.01 5.38 -16.84
N GLN A 92 12.19 4.40 -17.72
CA GLN A 92 13.51 3.96 -18.17
C GLN A 92 13.54 4.00 -19.71
N PRO A 93 14.48 4.74 -20.33
CA PRO A 93 14.57 4.83 -21.79
C PRO A 93 14.58 3.45 -22.46
N GLY A 94 13.70 3.28 -23.45
CA GLY A 94 13.55 2.02 -24.20
C GLY A 94 12.85 0.88 -23.44
N VAL A 95 12.41 1.09 -22.20
CA VAL A 95 11.69 0.09 -21.40
C VAL A 95 10.26 0.55 -21.16
N ARG A 96 9.34 -0.05 -21.92
CA ARG A 96 7.90 0.22 -21.82
C ARG A 96 7.36 -0.21 -20.45
N GLY A 97 6.59 0.65 -19.79
CA GLY A 97 5.91 0.39 -18.52
C GLY A 97 6.86 0.18 -17.34
N ALA A 98 8.08 0.73 -17.40
CA ALA A 98 9.07 0.65 -16.33
C ALA A 98 8.52 1.16 -14.99
N MET A 99 7.73 2.24 -14.99
CA MET A 99 7.11 2.80 -13.80
C MET A 99 6.12 1.82 -13.13
N GLY A 100 5.48 0.98 -13.94
CA GLY A 100 4.47 0.01 -13.54
C GLY A 100 4.98 -1.33 -13.03
N ARG A 101 6.27 -1.63 -13.23
CA ARG A 101 6.80 -2.99 -13.06
C ARG A 101 6.55 -3.56 -11.66
N ARG A 102 6.83 -2.77 -10.63
CA ARG A 102 6.59 -3.15 -9.23
C ARG A 102 5.11 -3.48 -8.97
N PHE A 103 4.19 -2.76 -9.61
CA PHE A 103 2.76 -3.03 -9.49
C PHE A 103 2.42 -4.39 -10.11
N VAL A 104 2.85 -4.64 -11.34
CA VAL A 104 2.61 -5.91 -12.03
C VAL A 104 3.22 -7.10 -11.27
N ASP A 105 4.48 -6.96 -10.82
CA ASP A 105 5.18 -7.97 -10.01
C ASP A 105 4.41 -8.26 -8.72
N ARG A 106 3.88 -7.22 -8.08
CA ARG A 106 3.05 -7.37 -6.89
C ARG A 106 1.75 -8.13 -7.16
N ILE A 107 1.04 -7.83 -8.26
CA ILE A 107 -0.19 -8.56 -8.59
C ILE A 107 0.11 -10.04 -8.87
N ASN A 108 1.23 -10.36 -9.52
CA ASN A 108 1.68 -11.75 -9.70
C ASN A 108 1.99 -12.42 -8.36
N PHE A 109 2.72 -11.73 -7.48
CA PHE A 109 3.01 -12.21 -6.13
C PHE A 109 1.74 -12.49 -5.31
N ILE A 110 0.69 -11.68 -5.45
CA ILE A 110 -0.62 -11.93 -4.82
C ILE A 110 -1.24 -13.24 -5.34
N ARG A 111 -1.21 -13.47 -6.66
CA ARG A 111 -1.73 -14.71 -7.27
C ARG A 111 -1.00 -15.94 -6.76
N GLU A 112 0.32 -15.87 -6.68
CA GLU A 112 1.18 -16.95 -6.20
C GLU A 112 0.87 -17.36 -4.75
N HIS A 113 0.36 -16.42 -3.95
CA HIS A 113 -0.01 -16.64 -2.54
C HIS A 113 -1.52 -16.77 -2.33
N GLY A 114 -2.28 -17.07 -3.39
CA GLY A 114 -3.71 -17.37 -3.31
C GLY A 114 -4.62 -16.17 -3.05
N GLY A 115 -4.10 -14.94 -3.10
CA GLY A 115 -4.87 -13.73 -2.89
C GLY A 115 -5.71 -13.32 -4.10
N TYR A 116 -6.68 -12.42 -3.86
CA TYR A 116 -7.43 -11.79 -4.93
C TYR A 116 -6.54 -10.77 -5.65
N PRO A 117 -6.31 -10.89 -6.98
CA PRO A 117 -5.26 -10.16 -7.69
C PRO A 117 -5.64 -8.70 -7.96
N ALA A 118 -5.68 -7.90 -6.91
CA ALA A 118 -5.96 -6.47 -6.93
C ALA A 118 -5.33 -5.81 -5.70
N GLU A 119 -4.73 -4.64 -5.89
CA GLU A 119 -4.12 -3.88 -4.80
C GLU A 119 -4.18 -2.38 -5.10
N GLY A 120 -4.41 -1.59 -4.05
CA GLY A 120 -4.58 -0.15 -4.15
C GLY A 120 -3.35 0.63 -3.70
N PHE A 121 -3.48 1.95 -3.70
CA PHE A 121 -2.50 2.85 -3.11
C PHE A 121 -2.75 3.01 -1.60
N GLY A 122 -1.67 3.11 -0.83
CA GLY A 122 -1.66 3.74 0.49
C GLY A 122 -0.56 4.79 0.50
N PHE A 123 -0.95 6.05 0.32
CA PHE A 123 0.02 7.11 0.07
C PHE A 123 0.68 7.66 1.34
N ASP A 124 0.06 7.49 2.51
CA ASP A 124 0.47 8.16 3.74
C ASP A 124 0.69 9.68 3.54
N LEU A 125 -0.20 10.33 2.76
CA LEU A 125 -0.11 11.77 2.52
C LEU A 125 -0.36 12.53 3.83
N ASN A 126 0.51 13.52 4.08
CA ASN A 126 0.65 14.24 5.35
C ASN A 126 1.20 13.40 6.52
N GLY A 127 1.65 12.17 6.26
CA GLY A 127 2.43 11.37 7.19
C GLY A 127 3.94 11.57 7.02
N PHE A 128 4.70 10.49 7.13
CA PHE A 128 6.15 10.51 6.95
C PHE A 128 6.57 10.09 5.53
N ALA A 129 5.67 9.51 4.74
CA ALA A 129 5.92 9.25 3.34
C ALA A 129 5.91 10.55 2.50
N GLY A 130 6.78 10.58 1.50
CA GLY A 130 6.75 11.63 0.48
C GLY A 130 5.65 11.37 -0.55
N ALA A 131 5.00 12.43 -1.03
CA ALA A 131 4.16 12.34 -2.21
C ALA A 131 4.99 11.96 -3.45
N PRO A 132 4.38 11.34 -4.48
CA PRO A 132 5.03 11.11 -5.78
C PRO A 132 5.71 12.37 -6.32
N ARG A 133 7.06 12.33 -6.39
CA ARG A 133 7.88 13.42 -6.93
C ARG A 133 7.64 13.65 -8.43
N PRO A 134 7.93 14.85 -8.93
CA PRO A 134 7.96 15.11 -10.37
C PRO A 134 8.98 14.23 -11.08
N ARG A 135 8.75 14.03 -12.36
CA ARG A 135 9.63 13.26 -13.25
C ARG A 135 10.46 14.17 -14.15
N PHE A 136 10.07 15.42 -14.30
CA PHE A 136 10.75 16.44 -15.08
C PHE A 136 11.07 17.67 -14.24
N GLY A 137 11.92 18.54 -14.77
CA GLY A 137 12.29 19.78 -14.10
C GLY A 137 13.38 19.60 -13.03
N PRO A 138 13.75 20.69 -12.35
CA PRO A 138 14.88 20.72 -11.41
C PRO A 138 14.67 19.87 -10.15
N ASP A 139 13.41 19.59 -9.79
CA ASP A 139 13.06 18.81 -8.59
C ASP A 139 12.87 17.31 -8.89
N ALA A 140 13.10 16.88 -10.13
CA ALA A 140 13.08 15.48 -10.51
C ALA A 140 14.30 14.73 -9.95
N ASP A 141 14.07 13.52 -9.45
CA ASP A 141 15.08 12.65 -8.85
C ASP A 141 15.26 11.36 -9.68
N CYS A 142 15.27 11.52 -11.01
CA CYS A 142 15.48 10.43 -11.96
C CYS A 142 16.90 10.51 -12.52
N SER A 143 17.66 9.43 -12.36
CA SER A 143 19.06 9.36 -12.84
C SER A 143 19.16 9.30 -14.37
N GLU A 144 18.13 8.76 -15.03
CA GLU A 144 18.06 8.63 -16.48
C GLU A 144 17.16 9.71 -17.10
N PRO A 145 17.41 10.12 -18.36
CA PRO A 145 16.50 10.98 -19.10
C PRO A 145 15.08 10.43 -19.14
N GLN A 146 14.11 11.32 -19.00
CA GLN A 146 12.69 10.98 -18.92
C GLN A 146 11.97 11.37 -20.22
N GLU A 147 11.02 10.55 -20.66
CA GLU A 147 10.28 10.74 -21.93
C GLU A 147 8.76 10.76 -21.71
N ASN A 148 7.98 11.18 -22.71
CA ASN A 148 6.50 11.12 -22.67
C ASN A 148 5.87 11.87 -21.47
N PRO A 149 6.13 13.18 -21.29
CA PRO A 149 5.44 13.97 -20.25
C PRO A 149 3.93 13.93 -20.45
N ILE A 150 3.16 14.13 -19.37
CA ILE A 150 1.71 14.29 -19.44
C ILE A 150 1.38 15.47 -20.36
N THR A 151 0.39 15.27 -21.22
CA THR A 151 -0.20 16.30 -22.08
C THR A 151 -1.71 16.30 -21.88
N TYR A 152 -2.30 17.48 -21.70
CA TYR A 152 -3.75 17.64 -21.56
C TYR A 152 -4.42 18.03 -22.89
N PRO A 153 -5.72 17.71 -23.08
CA PRO A 153 -6.52 16.86 -22.20
C PRO A 153 -6.16 15.37 -22.34
N PHE A 154 -6.52 14.56 -21.35
CA PHE A 154 -6.46 13.10 -21.42
C PHE A 154 -7.74 12.46 -20.85
N GLU A 155 -8.03 11.23 -21.25
CA GLU A 155 -9.21 10.49 -20.80
C GLU A 155 -8.92 9.65 -19.55
N SER A 156 -9.91 9.54 -18.66
CA SER A 156 -9.89 8.62 -17.53
C SER A 156 -9.63 7.19 -17.98
N TYR A 157 -9.24 6.32 -17.04
CA TYR A 157 -9.06 4.89 -17.32
C TYR A 157 -10.29 4.25 -18.00
N ARG A 158 -11.50 4.64 -17.59
CA ARG A 158 -12.75 4.14 -18.17
C ARG A 158 -13.18 4.89 -19.44
N GLY A 159 -12.54 6.02 -19.75
CA GLY A 159 -12.83 6.85 -20.93
C GLY A 159 -14.14 7.63 -20.83
N ASP A 160 -14.68 7.83 -19.64
CA ASP A 160 -15.94 8.53 -19.37
C ASP A 160 -15.75 9.94 -18.78
N VAL A 161 -14.50 10.32 -18.47
CA VAL A 161 -14.14 11.64 -17.94
C VAL A 161 -12.89 12.15 -18.65
N THR A 162 -13.00 13.31 -19.29
CA THR A 162 -11.85 14.03 -19.84
C THR A 162 -11.24 14.94 -18.77
N PHE A 163 -9.98 14.73 -18.44
CA PHE A 163 -9.20 15.58 -17.55
C PHE A 163 -8.50 16.69 -18.33
N THR A 164 -8.61 17.92 -17.81
CA THR A 164 -7.88 19.10 -18.28
C THR A 164 -6.80 19.49 -17.28
N GLU A 165 -5.97 20.48 -17.62
CA GLU A 165 -4.90 20.94 -16.73
C GLU A 165 -5.44 21.30 -15.33
N PRO A 166 -4.87 20.72 -14.25
CA PRO A 166 -5.38 20.89 -12.90
C PRO A 166 -5.16 22.31 -12.38
N GLN A 167 -6.13 22.80 -11.61
CA GLN A 167 -6.14 24.15 -11.04
C GLN A 167 -6.35 24.11 -9.52
N LEU A 168 -5.59 24.92 -8.80
CA LEU A 168 -5.77 25.22 -7.38
C LEU A 168 -6.19 26.69 -7.23
N GLY A 169 -7.49 26.93 -7.24
CA GLY A 169 -8.03 28.29 -7.36
C GLY A 169 -7.66 28.88 -8.71
N GLU A 170 -6.86 29.95 -8.69
CA GLU A 170 -6.37 30.62 -9.91
C GLU A 170 -4.98 30.13 -10.36
N ARG A 171 -4.38 29.16 -9.65
CA ARG A 171 -3.04 28.64 -9.95
C ARG A 171 -3.12 27.34 -10.74
N SER A 172 -2.50 27.28 -11.92
CA SER A 172 -2.27 26.01 -12.62
C SER A 172 -1.24 25.16 -11.89
N VAL A 173 -1.43 23.84 -11.92
CA VAL A 173 -0.51 22.87 -11.33
C VAL A 173 0.15 22.08 -12.46
N ASN A 174 1.48 22.16 -12.55
CA ASN A 174 2.24 21.39 -13.54
C ASN A 174 2.66 20.05 -12.94
N PHE A 175 1.86 19.00 -13.10
CA PHE A 175 2.18 17.67 -12.57
C PHE A 175 3.57 17.14 -13.00
N ASN A 176 4.02 17.45 -14.22
CA ASN A 176 5.31 16.96 -14.73
C ASN A 176 6.50 17.50 -13.91
N GLU A 177 6.40 18.75 -13.43
CA GLU A 177 7.48 19.46 -12.73
C GLU A 177 7.22 19.66 -11.22
N GLU A 178 5.97 19.58 -10.76
CA GLU A 178 5.59 19.67 -9.35
C GLU A 178 5.26 18.31 -8.71
N GLY A 179 5.01 17.27 -9.53
CA GLY A 179 4.58 15.97 -9.08
C GLY A 179 3.15 15.96 -8.50
N MET A 180 2.86 14.97 -7.67
CA MET A 180 1.55 14.81 -7.05
C MET A 180 1.44 15.68 -5.79
N ALA A 181 1.19 16.98 -5.98
CA ALA A 181 1.04 17.95 -4.90
C ALA A 181 -0.13 17.67 -3.94
N HIS A 182 -1.17 16.95 -4.36
CA HIS A 182 -2.31 16.57 -3.52
C HIS A 182 -3.04 15.31 -4.03
N LEU A 183 -3.93 14.74 -3.20
CA LEU A 183 -4.72 13.54 -3.52
C LEU A 183 -5.54 13.66 -4.82
N GLY A 184 -6.02 14.85 -5.16
CA GLY A 184 -6.74 15.09 -6.42
C GLY A 184 -5.92 14.83 -7.70
N LEU A 185 -4.60 14.62 -7.62
CA LEU A 185 -3.73 14.36 -8.77
C LEU A 185 -3.44 12.87 -9.02
N VAL A 186 -4.25 11.97 -8.45
CA VAL A 186 -4.12 10.52 -8.70
C VAL A 186 -4.41 10.18 -10.17
N ALA A 187 -5.28 10.94 -10.85
CA ALA A 187 -5.59 10.71 -12.25
C ALA A 187 -4.34 10.92 -13.13
N GLU A 188 -3.58 11.99 -12.87
CA GLU A 188 -2.31 12.29 -13.53
C GLU A 188 -1.26 11.22 -13.23
N LEU A 189 -1.18 10.74 -11.98
CA LEU A 189 -0.27 9.64 -11.62
C LEU A 189 -0.58 8.36 -12.43
N ILE A 190 -1.85 8.05 -12.64
CA ILE A 190 -2.28 6.91 -13.47
C ILE A 190 -2.01 7.17 -14.95
N GLU A 191 -2.30 8.36 -15.46
CA GLU A 191 -2.00 8.72 -16.85
C GLU A 191 -0.50 8.67 -17.12
N GLU A 192 0.34 9.12 -16.20
CA GLU A 192 1.78 9.10 -16.39
C GLU A 192 2.32 7.69 -16.63
N VAL A 193 1.83 6.70 -15.87
CA VAL A 193 2.25 5.31 -16.08
C VAL A 193 1.66 4.69 -17.34
N ARG A 194 0.47 5.12 -17.79
CA ARG A 194 -0.08 4.75 -19.11
C ARG A 194 0.82 5.28 -20.24
N ARG A 195 1.31 6.51 -20.11
CA ARG A 195 2.22 7.14 -21.08
C ARG A 195 3.62 6.54 -21.08
N ASP A 196 4.09 6.05 -19.93
CA ASP A 196 5.30 5.22 -19.84
C ASP A 196 5.10 3.84 -20.51
N GLY A 197 3.83 3.44 -20.68
CA GLY A 197 3.43 2.31 -21.51
C GLY A 197 2.84 1.14 -20.72
N MET A 198 2.28 1.35 -19.54
CA MET A 198 1.35 0.37 -18.98
C MET A 198 0.09 0.27 -19.85
N THR A 199 -0.42 -0.94 -20.06
CA THR A 199 -1.74 -1.14 -20.68
C THR A 199 -2.86 -0.94 -19.68
N ASP A 200 -4.09 -0.76 -20.17
CA ASP A 200 -5.26 -0.76 -19.31
C ASP A 200 -5.51 -2.14 -18.65
N GLU A 201 -5.01 -3.24 -19.25
CA GLU A 201 -5.02 -4.58 -18.65
C GLU A 201 -4.04 -4.68 -17.48
N ASP A 202 -2.83 -4.10 -17.61
CA ASP A 202 -1.86 -4.04 -16.52
C ASP A 202 -2.40 -3.23 -15.32
N LEU A 203 -3.22 -2.23 -15.59
CA LEU A 203 -3.81 -1.33 -14.58
C LEU A 203 -5.17 -1.80 -14.04
N GLU A 204 -5.85 -2.75 -14.70
CA GLU A 204 -7.14 -3.27 -14.25
C GLU A 204 -7.16 -3.72 -12.78
N PRO A 205 -6.12 -4.40 -12.25
CA PRO A 205 -6.05 -4.77 -10.84
C PRO A 205 -6.11 -3.58 -9.86
N LEU A 206 -5.68 -2.39 -10.28
CA LEU A 206 -5.77 -1.18 -9.45
C LEU A 206 -7.23 -0.78 -9.26
N PHE A 207 -8.02 -0.86 -10.32
CA PHE A 207 -9.45 -0.50 -10.31
C PHE A 207 -10.34 -1.55 -9.64
N ARG A 208 -9.78 -2.72 -9.31
CA ARG A 208 -10.42 -3.74 -8.46
C ARG A 208 -9.99 -3.67 -7.00
N SER A 209 -9.14 -2.73 -6.61
CA SER A 209 -8.62 -2.62 -5.25
C SER A 209 -9.71 -2.39 -4.19
N ALA A 210 -10.78 -1.67 -4.53
CA ALA A 210 -11.93 -1.49 -3.63
C ALA A 210 -12.59 -2.83 -3.28
N GLU A 211 -12.75 -3.72 -4.26
CA GLU A 211 -13.27 -5.08 -4.05
C GLU A 211 -12.32 -5.93 -3.21
N ALA A 212 -11.00 -5.80 -3.41
CA ALA A 212 -10.01 -6.47 -2.56
C ALA A 212 -10.13 -6.05 -1.08
N TYR A 213 -10.34 -4.75 -0.83
CA TYR A 213 -10.55 -4.22 0.52
C TYR A 213 -11.83 -4.78 1.15
N LEU A 214 -12.94 -4.80 0.40
CA LEU A 214 -14.21 -5.37 0.86
C LEU A 214 -14.07 -6.85 1.21
N ARG A 215 -13.45 -7.66 0.35
CA ARG A 215 -13.21 -9.08 0.61
C ARG A 215 -12.43 -9.33 1.91
N MET A 216 -11.41 -8.50 2.18
CA MET A 216 -10.62 -8.59 3.41
C MET A 216 -11.44 -8.21 4.64
N TRP A 217 -12.26 -7.15 4.55
CA TRP A 217 -13.15 -6.76 5.64
C TRP A 217 -14.23 -7.81 5.89
N GLU A 218 -14.92 -8.28 4.86
CA GLU A 218 -15.93 -9.35 4.98
C GLU A 218 -15.33 -10.60 5.61
N ARG A 219 -14.12 -11.01 5.19
CA ARG A 219 -13.40 -12.12 5.83
C ARG A 219 -13.10 -11.85 7.30
N SER A 220 -12.75 -10.62 7.68
CA SER A 220 -12.56 -10.24 9.09
C SER A 220 -13.85 -10.47 9.90
N GLU A 221 -14.99 -10.01 9.39
CA GLU A 221 -16.28 -10.17 10.06
C GLU A 221 -16.72 -11.64 10.16
N GLU A 222 -16.57 -12.41 9.07
CA GLU A 222 -16.88 -13.84 9.01
C GLU A 222 -16.04 -14.63 10.02
N ARG A 223 -14.73 -14.40 10.04
CA ARG A 223 -13.81 -15.08 10.98
C ARG A 223 -14.09 -14.66 12.41
N GLY A 224 -14.37 -13.39 12.66
CA GLY A 224 -14.78 -12.91 13.98
C GLY A 224 -16.07 -13.58 14.48
N ALA A 225 -17.06 -13.77 13.60
CA ALA A 225 -18.27 -14.51 13.93
C ALA A 225 -18.00 -15.98 14.26
N ALA A 226 -17.18 -16.66 13.45
CA ALA A 226 -16.80 -18.05 13.68
C ALA A 226 -16.07 -18.24 15.02
N LEU A 227 -15.13 -17.35 15.36
CA LEU A 227 -14.39 -17.40 16.62
C LEU A 227 -15.30 -17.21 17.85
N ARG A 228 -16.33 -16.37 17.75
CA ARG A 228 -17.32 -16.19 18.83
C ARG A 228 -18.20 -17.43 19.02
N MET A 229 -18.52 -18.16 17.95
CA MET A 229 -19.32 -19.40 18.04
C MET A 229 -18.53 -20.59 18.59
N ALA A 230 -17.21 -20.58 18.46
CA ALA A 230 -16.33 -21.63 18.97
C ALA A 230 -15.98 -21.48 20.47
N ARG A 231 -16.40 -20.38 21.12
CA ARG A 231 -16.26 -20.13 22.56
C ARG A 231 -17.45 -20.68 23.33
#